data_AF-A0A5U8V7A0-F1
#
_entry.id   AF-A0A5U8V7A0-F1
#
_cell.length_a   1.000
_cell.length_b   1.000
_cell.length_c   1.000
_cell.angle_alpha   90.00
_cell.angle_beta   90.00
_cell.angle_gamma   90.00
#
_symmetry.space_group_name_H-M   'P 1'
#
loop_
_entity.id
_entity.type
_entity.pdbx_description
1 polymer ?
#
loop_
_entity_poly.entity_id
_entity_poly.type
_entity_poly.pdbx_seq_one_letter_code
_entity_poly.pdbx_strand_id
1 'polypeptide(L)'
;MQKFLSLLFSRRALAVVGVLVLALLVWFVGPLVSFDTLRPLASVGSRVVTIALLLMLLVLWLVNWSMSIIGISVLCLAIGFVTPLLALGDVHPFAPLWVRLTLIGFILLMYALYGLYRLWRALRMDEQLLRRFLHPRGEEVPVAGEIKADLRTVNHIVTQAIRQLRQLRVDMPGWRKIFEGKRFLYELPWFMVVGSPGDGKTTALLNTGLQFPLAEQMEQTSRILTVPGGGTLHCDWWFTNEAVLIDTAGRYARHDDGGEASAAQRNAGEWQGFLGLLRKHRPGAPLNGVILTLNVADLTAQSPAERLAACAALRARLAELRETLGIRFPVYLVVTKMDLLPGFSEYFRTLTSHLRAQ
;
A
#
# COMPACT_ATOMS: atom_id res chain seq x y z
N MET A 1 -25.47 2.48 17.38
CA MET A 1 -26.29 1.62 16.50
C MET A 1 -25.68 1.39 15.11
N GLN A 2 -25.21 2.41 14.38
CA GLN A 2 -24.75 2.22 12.98
C GLN A 2 -23.51 1.33 12.79
N LYS A 3 -22.56 1.31 13.74
CA LYS A 3 -21.41 0.38 13.70
C LYS A 3 -21.79 -1.09 13.94
N PHE A 4 -22.87 -1.33 14.68
CA PHE A 4 -23.37 -2.68 14.95
C PHE A 4 -24.15 -3.22 13.74
N LEU A 5 -24.93 -2.36 13.09
CA LEU A 5 -25.63 -2.66 11.83
C LEU A 5 -24.66 -2.93 10.68
N SER A 6 -23.55 -2.18 10.56
CA SER A 6 -22.55 -2.44 9.52
C SER A 6 -21.73 -3.73 9.75
N LEU A 7 -21.60 -4.18 11.00
CA LEU A 7 -21.04 -5.49 11.34
C LEU A 7 -21.98 -6.64 10.95
N LEU A 8 -23.29 -6.49 11.23
CA LEU A 8 -24.33 -7.46 10.86
C LEU A 8 -24.52 -7.61 9.35
N PHE A 9 -24.32 -6.54 8.57
CA PHE A 9 -24.43 -6.54 7.10
C PHE A 9 -23.09 -6.69 6.37
N SER A 10 -22.02 -7.08 7.07
CA SER A 10 -20.78 -7.44 6.40
C SER A 10 -20.97 -8.73 5.58
N ARG A 11 -20.33 -8.83 4.40
CA ARG A 11 -20.40 -10.04 3.55
C ARG A 11 -20.04 -11.33 4.31
N ARG A 12 -19.20 -11.21 5.34
CA ARG A 12 -18.81 -12.32 6.22
C ARG A 12 -19.89 -12.69 7.23
N ALA A 13 -20.54 -11.71 7.87
CA ALA A 13 -21.65 -11.96 8.79
C ALA A 13 -22.85 -12.60 8.08
N LEU A 14 -23.21 -12.13 6.88
CA LEU A 14 -24.27 -12.73 6.07
C LEU A 14 -23.96 -14.18 5.67
N ALA A 15 -22.71 -14.50 5.35
CA ALA A 15 -22.28 -15.87 5.04
C ALA A 15 -22.39 -16.80 6.27
N VAL A 16 -22.02 -16.32 7.46
CA VAL A 16 -22.18 -17.08 8.72
C VAL A 16 -23.64 -17.37 8.99
N VAL A 17 -24.51 -16.36 8.89
CA VAL A 17 -25.97 -16.51 9.08
C VAL A 17 -26.55 -17.49 8.05
N GLY A 18 -26.16 -17.37 6.78
CA GLY A 18 -26.61 -18.26 5.71
C GLY A 18 -26.25 -19.73 5.94
N VAL A 19 -25.03 -20.00 6.41
CA VAL A 19 -24.59 -21.38 6.71
C VAL A 19 -25.32 -21.94 7.94
N LEU A 20 -25.61 -21.12 8.96
CA LEU A 20 -26.41 -21.56 10.11
C LEU A 20 -27.85 -21.91 9.71
N VAL A 21 -28.46 -21.14 8.81
CA VAL A 21 -29.79 -21.45 8.25
C VAL A 21 -29.75 -22.74 7.43
N LEU A 22 -28.73 -22.94 6.61
CA LEU A 22 -28.54 -24.19 5.86
C LEU A 22 -28.34 -25.40 6.78
N ALA A 23 -27.59 -25.25 7.88
CA ALA A 23 -27.42 -26.31 8.87
C ALA A 23 -28.76 -26.70 9.52
N LEU A 24 -29.60 -25.72 9.86
CA LEU A 24 -30.96 -25.96 10.36
C LEU A 24 -31.84 -26.66 9.32
N LEU A 25 -31.79 -26.23 8.05
CA LEU A 25 -32.50 -26.90 6.96
C LEU A 25 -32.05 -28.35 6.79
N VAL A 26 -30.75 -28.62 6.81
CA VAL A 26 -30.21 -29.99 6.76
C VAL A 26 -30.69 -30.83 7.95
N TRP A 27 -30.81 -30.24 9.15
CA TRP A 27 -31.24 -30.96 10.34
C TRP A 27 -32.72 -31.36 10.31
N PHE A 28 -33.60 -30.39 9.99
CA PHE A 28 -35.06 -30.55 10.06
C PHE A 28 -35.69 -31.02 8.74
N VAL A 29 -35.22 -30.49 7.61
CA VAL A 29 -35.76 -30.81 6.28
C VAL A 29 -35.00 -31.96 5.64
N GLY A 30 -33.72 -32.17 5.99
CA GLY A 30 -32.89 -33.25 5.45
C GLY A 30 -33.55 -34.64 5.41
N PRO A 31 -34.24 -35.11 6.47
CA PRO A 31 -34.91 -36.41 6.46
C PRO A 31 -36.08 -36.52 5.47
N LEU A 32 -36.66 -35.38 5.08
CA LEU A 32 -37.77 -35.29 4.11
C LEU A 32 -37.27 -35.24 2.66
N VAL A 33 -35.97 -35.03 2.45
CA VAL A 33 -35.36 -34.99 1.12
C VAL A 33 -35.09 -36.42 0.65
N SER A 34 -35.90 -36.88 -0.31
CA SER A 34 -35.74 -38.16 -1.00
C SER A 34 -35.59 -37.94 -2.50
N PHE A 35 -34.62 -38.62 -3.10
CA PHE A 35 -34.50 -38.71 -4.56
C PHE A 35 -34.77 -40.16 -4.93
N ASP A 36 -35.98 -40.40 -5.43
CA ASP A 36 -36.47 -41.75 -5.73
C ASP A 36 -36.41 -42.67 -4.49
N THR A 37 -35.52 -43.67 -4.45
CA THR A 37 -35.33 -44.57 -3.30
C THR A 37 -34.22 -44.11 -2.34
N LEU A 38 -33.41 -43.12 -2.71
CA LEU A 38 -32.26 -42.67 -1.92
C LEU A 38 -32.65 -41.55 -0.94
N ARG A 39 -32.40 -41.79 0.35
CA ARG A 39 -32.58 -40.80 1.42
C ARG A 39 -31.23 -40.45 2.08
N PRO A 40 -30.37 -39.68 1.40
CA PRO A 40 -28.99 -39.45 1.84
C PRO A 40 -28.89 -38.73 3.20
N LEU A 41 -29.90 -37.94 3.57
CA LEU A 41 -29.95 -37.16 4.82
C LEU A 41 -30.92 -37.72 5.87
N ALA A 42 -31.44 -38.94 5.68
CA ALA A 42 -32.32 -39.58 6.68
C ALA A 42 -31.54 -39.99 7.94
N SER A 43 -30.33 -40.51 7.78
CA SER A 43 -29.52 -40.93 8.92
C SER A 43 -29.06 -39.71 9.75
N VAL A 44 -29.00 -39.88 11.07
CA VAL A 44 -28.45 -38.85 11.96
C VAL A 44 -26.96 -38.61 11.62
N GLY A 45 -26.22 -39.68 11.31
CA GLY A 45 -24.80 -39.61 10.95
C GLY A 45 -24.53 -38.75 9.70
N SER A 46 -25.31 -38.90 8.64
CA SER A 46 -25.13 -38.11 7.41
C SER A 46 -25.50 -36.64 7.58
N ARG A 47 -26.49 -36.31 8.43
CA ARG A 47 -26.82 -34.92 8.79
C ARG A 47 -25.69 -34.26 9.57
N VAL A 48 -25.14 -34.95 10.56
CA VAL A 48 -24.01 -34.44 11.36
C VAL A 48 -22.78 -34.19 10.48
N VAL A 49 -22.44 -35.13 9.58
CA VAL A 49 -21.32 -34.98 8.64
C VAL A 49 -21.54 -33.79 7.70
N THR A 50 -22.75 -33.63 7.16
CA THR A 50 -23.08 -32.52 6.24
C THR A 50 -23.00 -31.16 6.94
N ILE A 51 -23.52 -31.05 8.17
CA ILE A 51 -23.44 -29.83 8.98
C ILE A 51 -21.97 -29.51 9.35
N ALA A 52 -21.19 -30.52 9.74
CA ALA A 52 -19.78 -30.36 10.04
C ALA A 52 -18.99 -29.85 8.81
N LEU A 53 -19.30 -30.33 7.61
CA LEU A 53 -18.69 -29.86 6.37
C LEU A 53 -19.04 -28.41 6.03
N LEU A 54 -20.30 -28.03 6.20
CA LEU A 54 -20.76 -26.65 5.97
C LEU A 54 -20.08 -25.66 6.95
N LEU A 55 -19.96 -26.02 8.23
CA LEU A 55 -19.28 -25.21 9.23
C LEU A 55 -17.77 -25.16 8.99
N MET A 56 -17.15 -26.26 8.58
CA MET A 56 -15.72 -26.30 8.21
C MET A 56 -15.43 -25.38 7.01
N LEU A 57 -16.25 -25.42 5.96
CA LEU A 57 -16.13 -24.53 4.80
C LEU A 57 -16.30 -23.06 5.17
N LEU A 58 -17.23 -22.74 6.08
CA LEU A 58 -17.43 -21.39 6.59
C LEU A 58 -16.19 -20.87 7.33
N VAL A 59 -15.61 -21.69 8.22
CA VAL A 59 -14.40 -21.35 8.98
C VAL A 59 -13.20 -21.15 8.02
N LEU A 60 -13.03 -22.04 7.05
CA LEU A 60 -11.94 -21.95 6.07
C LEU A 60 -12.05 -20.70 5.19
N TRP A 61 -13.27 -20.33 4.78
CA TRP A 61 -13.53 -19.10 4.04
C TRP A 61 -13.33 -17.84 4.88
N LEU A 62 -13.71 -17.86 6.18
CA LEU A 62 -13.55 -16.72 7.08
C LEU A 62 -12.06 -16.41 7.37
N VAL A 63 -11.21 -17.43 7.38
CA VAL A 63 -9.77 -17.36 7.73
C VAL A 63 -8.89 -17.00 6.52
N ASN A 64 -9.46 -16.86 5.31
CA ASN A 64 -8.73 -16.41 4.10
C ASN A 64 -7.54 -17.33 3.73
N TRP A 65 -7.61 -18.61 4.12
CA TRP A 65 -6.56 -19.60 3.92
C TRP A 65 -6.65 -20.21 2.51
N SER A 66 -5.49 -20.55 1.92
CA SER A 66 -5.35 -20.97 0.51
C SER A 66 -6.33 -22.09 0.13
N MET A 67 -7.12 -21.87 -0.93
CA MET A 67 -8.13 -22.78 -1.52
C MET A 67 -7.65 -24.24 -1.73
N SER A 68 -6.34 -24.46 -1.71
CA SER A 68 -5.67 -25.77 -1.78
C SER A 68 -6.06 -26.73 -0.64
N ILE A 69 -6.32 -26.21 0.58
CA ILE A 69 -6.71 -27.03 1.73
C ILE A 69 -8.11 -27.60 1.52
N ILE A 70 -9.02 -26.77 0.99
CA ILE A 70 -10.41 -27.18 0.69
C ILE A 70 -10.41 -28.30 -0.34
N GLY A 71 -9.63 -28.16 -1.42
CA GLY A 71 -9.49 -29.20 -2.44
C GLY A 71 -8.99 -30.53 -1.89
N ILE A 72 -8.02 -30.50 -0.98
CA ILE A 72 -7.44 -31.71 -0.39
C ILE A 72 -8.39 -32.35 0.63
N SER A 73 -9.07 -31.55 1.46
CA SER A 73 -10.08 -32.07 2.38
C SER A 73 -11.24 -32.73 1.63
N VAL A 74 -11.72 -32.12 0.54
CA VAL A 74 -12.75 -32.72 -0.34
C VAL A 74 -12.24 -33.99 -1.01
N LEU A 75 -10.98 -34.01 -1.48
CA LEU A 75 -10.37 -35.20 -2.08
C LEU A 75 -10.24 -36.34 -1.05
N CYS A 76 -9.83 -36.07 0.19
CA CYS A 76 -9.74 -37.07 1.26
C CYS A 76 -11.12 -37.64 1.61
N LEU A 77 -12.16 -36.81 1.63
CA LEU A 77 -13.53 -37.26 1.88
C LEU A 77 -14.09 -38.08 0.70
N ALA A 78 -13.81 -37.66 -0.53
CA ALA A 78 -14.15 -38.43 -1.72
C ALA A 78 -13.45 -39.80 -1.70
N ILE A 79 -12.18 -39.86 -1.31
CA ILE A 79 -11.48 -41.15 -1.15
C ILE A 79 -12.10 -41.99 -0.04
N GLY A 80 -12.42 -41.41 1.11
CA GLY A 80 -13.02 -42.16 2.23
C GLY A 80 -14.41 -42.74 1.93
N PHE A 81 -15.26 -41.98 1.23
CA PHE A 81 -16.67 -42.29 1.04
C PHE A 81 -17.05 -42.79 -0.36
N VAL A 82 -16.37 -42.34 -1.43
CA VAL A 82 -16.74 -42.66 -2.83
C VAL A 82 -15.98 -43.87 -3.36
N THR A 83 -14.70 -44.04 -3.00
CA THR A 83 -13.90 -45.17 -3.51
C THR A 83 -14.37 -46.58 -3.10
N PRO A 84 -15.04 -46.80 -1.95
CA PRO A 84 -15.64 -48.10 -1.64
C PRO A 84 -16.77 -48.51 -2.59
N LEU A 85 -17.41 -47.53 -3.25
CA LEU A 85 -18.48 -47.79 -4.21
C LEU A 85 -17.94 -48.08 -5.62
N LEU A 86 -16.64 -47.86 -5.86
CA LEU A 86 -16.00 -48.16 -7.14
C LEU A 86 -15.61 -49.64 -7.18
N ALA A 87 -16.43 -50.44 -7.87
CA ALA A 87 -16.15 -51.83 -8.18
C ALA A 87 -15.42 -51.94 -9.53
N LEU A 88 -14.35 -52.73 -9.58
CA LEU A 88 -13.66 -53.10 -10.82
C LEU A 88 -13.95 -54.58 -11.07
N GLY A 89 -15.06 -54.86 -11.75
CA GLY A 89 -15.61 -56.22 -11.83
C GLY A 89 -16.07 -56.69 -10.44
N ASP A 90 -15.66 -57.90 -10.03
CA ASP A 90 -16.00 -58.49 -8.72
C ASP A 90 -15.02 -58.13 -7.60
N VAL A 91 -13.96 -57.38 -7.90
CA VAL A 91 -12.94 -56.99 -6.93
C VAL A 91 -13.21 -55.58 -6.44
N HIS A 92 -13.26 -55.42 -5.11
CA HIS A 92 -13.35 -54.12 -4.44
C HIS A 92 -12.00 -53.74 -3.81
N PRO A 93 -11.00 -53.31 -4.61
CA PRO A 93 -9.64 -53.08 -4.11
C PRO A 93 -9.54 -51.96 -3.07
N PHE A 94 -10.51 -51.03 -3.04
CA PHE A 94 -10.55 -49.89 -2.12
C PHE A 94 -11.54 -50.07 -0.95
N ALA A 95 -12.23 -51.21 -0.86
CA ALA A 95 -13.11 -51.52 0.27
C ALA A 95 -12.34 -51.68 1.60
N PRO A 96 -11.14 -52.30 1.66
CA PRO A 96 -10.42 -52.44 2.91
C PRO A 96 -10.07 -51.08 3.54
N LEU A 97 -10.37 -50.92 4.82
CA LEU A 97 -10.15 -49.66 5.56
C LEU A 97 -8.68 -49.23 5.54
N TRP A 98 -7.76 -50.19 5.61
CA TRP A 98 -6.32 -49.92 5.65
C TRP A 98 -5.79 -49.30 4.35
N VAL A 99 -6.32 -49.71 3.18
CA VAL A 99 -5.97 -49.13 1.86
C VAL A 99 -6.40 -47.67 1.75
N ARG A 100 -7.55 -47.33 2.33
CA ARG A 100 -8.07 -45.95 2.35
C ARG A 100 -7.24 -45.04 3.25
N LEU A 101 -6.86 -45.54 4.42
CA LEU A 101 -6.03 -44.79 5.37
C LEU A 101 -4.61 -44.56 4.84
N THR A 102 -4.01 -45.51 4.11
CA THR A 102 -2.70 -45.32 3.49
C THR A 102 -2.72 -44.29 2.36
N LEU A 103 -3.75 -44.30 1.52
CA LEU A 103 -3.95 -43.30 0.45
C LEU A 103 -4.17 -41.89 1.00
N ILE A 104 -5.02 -41.73 2.02
CA ILE A 104 -5.25 -40.43 2.68
C ILE A 104 -3.96 -39.96 3.37
N GLY A 105 -3.26 -40.85 4.07
CA GLY A 105 -1.98 -40.54 4.70
C GLY A 105 -0.92 -40.07 3.70
N PHE A 106 -0.82 -40.71 2.54
CA PHE A 106 0.12 -40.35 1.48
C PHE A 106 -0.15 -38.95 0.90
N ILE A 107 -1.43 -38.62 0.63
CA ILE A 107 -1.82 -37.30 0.11
C ILE A 107 -1.54 -36.20 1.14
N LEU A 108 -1.83 -36.44 2.42
CA LEU A 108 -1.54 -35.50 3.50
C LEU A 108 -0.03 -35.29 3.69
N LEU A 109 0.76 -36.36 3.59
CA LEU A 109 2.22 -36.29 3.68
C LEU A 109 2.82 -35.45 2.54
N MET A 110 2.40 -35.68 1.29
CA MET A 110 2.86 -34.88 0.15
C MET A 110 2.49 -33.40 0.30
N TYR A 111 1.29 -33.11 0.79
CA TYR A 111 0.87 -31.74 1.05
C TYR A 111 1.69 -31.07 2.16
N ALA A 112 1.99 -31.80 3.24
CA ALA A 112 2.83 -31.31 4.32
C ALA A 112 4.26 -31.00 3.83
N LEU A 113 4.84 -31.88 3.02
CA LEU A 113 6.16 -31.67 2.40
C LEU A 113 6.19 -30.46 1.45
N TYR A 114 5.15 -30.28 0.63
CA TYR A 114 4.99 -29.10 -0.22
C TYR A 114 4.85 -27.81 0.60
N GLY A 115 4.08 -27.85 1.69
CA GLY A 115 3.97 -26.75 2.65
C GLY A 115 5.31 -26.40 3.29
N LEU A 116 6.09 -27.40 3.70
CA LEU A 116 7.42 -27.23 4.27
C LEU A 116 8.42 -26.67 3.25
N TYR A 117 8.39 -27.15 2.00
CA TYR A 117 9.20 -26.60 0.91
C TYR A 117 8.85 -25.14 0.62
N ARG A 118 7.55 -24.80 0.57
CA ARG A 118 7.09 -23.42 0.39
C ARG A 118 7.52 -22.53 1.55
N LEU A 119 7.42 -23.03 2.78
CA LEU A 119 7.89 -22.32 3.98
C LEU A 119 9.40 -22.12 3.94
N TRP A 120 10.17 -23.14 3.59
CA TRP A 120 11.62 -23.07 3.47
C TRP A 120 12.07 -22.11 2.36
N ARG A 121 11.38 -22.10 1.22
CA ARG A 121 11.61 -21.13 0.13
C ARG A 121 11.23 -19.71 0.55
N ALA A 122 10.13 -19.53 1.28
CA ALA A 122 9.74 -18.23 1.83
C ALA A 122 10.77 -17.74 2.86
N LEU A 123 11.28 -18.62 3.71
CA LEU A 123 12.32 -18.30 4.69
C LEU A 123 13.66 -17.97 4.02
N ARG A 124 14.01 -18.62 2.91
CA ARG A 124 15.27 -18.34 2.17
C ARG A 124 15.21 -17.12 1.26
N MET A 125 14.04 -16.71 0.78
CA MET A 125 13.88 -15.57 -0.13
C MET A 125 13.53 -14.26 0.59
N ASP A 126 13.14 -14.32 1.86
CA ASP A 126 12.65 -13.18 2.64
C ASP A 126 13.55 -12.96 3.86
N GLU A 127 14.65 -12.22 3.68
CA GLU A 127 15.62 -11.89 4.75
C GLU A 127 14.93 -11.26 5.98
N GLN A 128 13.77 -10.62 5.79
CA GLN A 128 13.01 -9.96 6.85
C GLN A 128 12.28 -10.96 7.77
N LEU A 129 11.83 -12.11 7.25
CA LEU A 129 11.24 -13.18 8.06
C LEU A 129 12.32 -13.93 8.84
N LEU A 130 13.48 -14.18 8.21
CA LEU A 130 14.62 -14.81 8.86
C LEU A 130 15.11 -13.98 10.07
N ARG A 131 15.20 -12.65 9.91
CA ARG A 131 15.55 -11.73 11.01
C ARG A 131 14.52 -11.71 12.14
N ARG A 132 13.22 -11.80 11.83
CA ARG A 132 12.14 -11.87 12.86
C ARG A 132 12.16 -13.17 13.66
N PHE A 133 12.53 -14.28 13.05
CA PHE A 133 12.58 -15.59 13.73
C PHE A 133 13.90 -15.85 14.45
N LEU A 134 15.03 -15.32 13.97
CA LEU A 134 16.34 -15.45 14.62
C LEU A 134 16.54 -14.48 15.79
N HIS A 135 15.85 -13.34 15.79
CA HIS A 135 15.87 -12.38 16.91
C HIS A 135 14.45 -12.10 17.43
N PRO A 136 13.78 -13.09 18.08
CA PRO A 136 12.44 -12.90 18.67
C PRO A 136 12.46 -11.95 19.88
N ARG A 137 13.64 -11.63 20.40
CA ARG A 137 13.94 -10.56 21.36
C ARG A 137 15.23 -9.85 20.93
N GLY A 138 15.19 -9.13 19.82
CA GLY A 138 16.21 -8.12 19.54
C GLY A 138 15.78 -6.84 20.22
N GLU A 139 16.60 -6.30 21.13
CA GLU A 139 16.53 -4.88 21.50
C GLU A 139 16.36 -4.08 20.21
N GLU A 140 15.29 -3.29 20.12
CA GLU A 140 15.10 -2.43 18.95
C GLU A 140 16.30 -1.49 18.89
N VAL A 141 17.19 -1.71 17.92
CA VAL A 141 18.26 -0.76 17.61
C VAL A 141 17.59 0.61 17.52
N PRO A 142 18.01 1.64 18.30
CA PRO A 142 17.28 2.90 18.44
C PRO A 142 16.87 3.50 17.10
N VAL A 143 17.80 3.46 16.14
CA VAL A 143 17.63 3.92 14.75
C VAL A 143 16.49 3.20 14.02
N ALA A 144 16.31 1.89 14.20
CA ALA A 144 15.25 1.12 13.55
C ALA A 144 13.86 1.40 14.15
N GLY A 145 13.79 1.69 15.46
CA GLY A 145 12.56 2.12 16.12
C GLY A 145 12.09 3.48 15.60
N GLU A 146 13.01 4.43 15.47
CA GLU A 146 12.74 5.77 14.94
C GLU A 146 12.31 5.74 13.47
N ILE A 147 12.98 4.96 12.60
CA ILE A 147 12.54 4.78 11.20
C ILE A 147 11.09 4.28 11.14
N LYS A 148 10.73 3.30 11.98
CA LYS A 148 9.35 2.80 12.02
C LYS A 148 8.36 3.88 12.47
N ALA A 149 8.75 4.74 13.41
CA ALA A 149 7.92 5.85 13.86
C ALA A 149 7.69 6.86 12.74
N ASP A 150 8.75 7.30 12.07
CA ASP A 150 8.67 8.23 10.94
C ASP A 150 7.85 7.64 9.79
N LEU A 151 8.05 6.36 9.47
CA LEU A 151 7.25 5.67 8.45
C LEU A 151 5.76 5.58 8.79
N ARG A 152 5.40 5.45 10.08
CA ARG A 152 4.00 5.49 10.51
C ARG A 152 3.41 6.88 10.27
N THR A 153 4.16 7.93 10.60
CA THR A 153 3.77 9.33 10.37
C THR A 153 3.60 9.59 8.88
N VAL A 154 4.56 9.22 8.04
CA VAL A 154 4.49 9.36 6.58
C VAL A 154 3.31 8.58 6.00
N ASN A 155 3.09 7.33 6.44
CA ASN A 155 1.93 6.55 6.01
C ASN A 155 0.61 7.20 6.40
N HIS A 156 0.54 7.81 7.58
CA HIS A 156 -0.63 8.57 8.01
C HIS A 156 -0.89 9.76 7.09
N ILE A 157 0.15 10.57 6.81
CA ILE A 157 0.10 11.72 5.89
C ILE A 157 -0.41 11.29 4.51
N VAL A 158 0.21 10.28 3.90
CA VAL A 158 -0.19 9.79 2.56
C VAL A 158 -1.63 9.27 2.55
N THR A 159 -2.03 8.52 3.58
CA THR A 159 -3.39 7.97 3.65
C THR A 159 -4.43 9.05 3.89
N GLN A 160 -4.09 10.11 4.63
CA GLN A 160 -4.95 11.28 4.82
C GLN A 160 -5.09 12.08 3.52
N ALA A 161 -3.97 12.35 2.84
CA ALA A 161 -3.93 13.05 1.56
C ALA A 161 -4.80 12.34 0.50
N ILE A 162 -4.69 11.02 0.37
CA ILE A 162 -5.52 10.25 -0.56
C ILE A 162 -7.01 10.32 -0.19
N ARG A 163 -7.34 10.32 1.11
CA ARG A 163 -8.72 10.48 1.57
C ARG A 163 -9.27 11.88 1.23
N GLN A 164 -8.48 12.92 1.44
CA GLN A 164 -8.85 14.29 1.06
C GLN A 164 -9.05 14.41 -0.46
N LEU A 165 -8.12 13.89 -1.26
CA LEU A 165 -8.26 13.88 -2.73
C LEU A 165 -9.56 13.19 -3.18
N ARG A 166 -9.90 12.05 -2.54
CA ARG A 166 -11.16 11.34 -2.82
C ARG A 166 -12.39 12.16 -2.43
N GLN A 167 -12.32 12.99 -1.39
CA GLN A 167 -13.45 13.83 -0.99
C GLN A 167 -13.66 15.00 -1.96
N LEU A 168 -12.59 15.58 -2.49
CA LEU A 168 -12.65 16.75 -3.39
C LEU A 168 -13.14 16.43 -4.81
N ARG A 169 -13.02 15.18 -5.27
CA ARG A 169 -13.27 14.82 -6.68
C ARG A 169 -14.58 14.06 -6.90
N VAL A 170 -15.27 13.66 -5.85
CA VAL A 170 -16.45 12.79 -5.98
C VAL A 170 -17.76 13.59 -5.89
N ASP A 171 -18.06 14.33 -6.95
CA ASP A 171 -19.33 15.05 -7.19
C ASP A 171 -20.44 14.14 -7.78
N MET A 172 -20.29 12.81 -7.68
CA MET A 172 -21.19 11.85 -8.33
C MET A 172 -22.21 11.20 -7.37
N PRO A 173 -23.42 10.82 -7.84
CA PRO A 173 -24.45 10.16 -7.03
C PRO A 173 -23.98 8.85 -6.37
N GLY A 174 -24.40 8.60 -5.13
CA GLY A 174 -23.82 7.61 -4.19
C GLY A 174 -23.69 6.16 -4.67
N TRP A 175 -24.47 5.72 -5.66
CA TRP A 175 -24.36 4.35 -6.20
C TRP A 175 -23.21 4.18 -7.19
N ARG A 176 -22.84 5.22 -7.97
CA ARG A 176 -21.66 5.20 -8.86
C ARG A 176 -20.33 5.26 -8.11
N LYS A 177 -20.32 5.83 -6.89
CA LYS A 177 -19.15 5.89 -5.99
C LYS A 177 -18.56 4.50 -5.65
N ILE A 178 -19.36 3.44 -5.76
CA ILE A 178 -18.95 2.05 -5.47
C ILE A 178 -18.25 1.41 -6.67
N PHE A 179 -18.56 1.85 -7.89
CA PHE A 179 -18.03 1.30 -9.14
C PHE A 179 -16.78 2.01 -9.67
N GLU A 180 -16.48 3.23 -9.20
CA GLU A 180 -15.36 4.05 -9.72
C GLU A 180 -13.95 3.63 -9.23
N GLY A 181 -13.87 2.79 -8.19
CA GLY A 181 -12.61 2.23 -7.71
C GLY A 181 -11.53 3.26 -7.43
N LYS A 182 -10.36 3.11 -8.06
CA LYS A 182 -9.15 3.95 -7.88
C LYS A 182 -9.00 5.03 -8.98
N ARG A 183 -10.02 5.29 -9.80
CA ARG A 183 -9.90 6.17 -10.98
C ARG A 183 -9.56 7.62 -10.61
N PHE A 184 -10.12 8.12 -9.51
CA PHE A 184 -9.86 9.46 -8.97
C PHE A 184 -8.37 9.77 -8.74
N LEU A 185 -7.53 8.75 -8.52
CA LEU A 185 -6.08 8.94 -8.35
C LEU A 185 -5.37 9.38 -9.64
N TYR A 186 -6.00 9.20 -10.79
CA TYR A 186 -5.40 9.44 -12.11
C TYR A 186 -6.05 10.60 -12.87
N GLU A 187 -7.00 11.30 -12.26
CA GLU A 187 -7.66 12.47 -12.86
C GLU A 187 -6.76 13.71 -12.87
N LEU A 188 -5.87 13.82 -11.88
CA LEU A 188 -4.88 14.89 -11.83
C LEU A 188 -3.46 14.34 -11.92
N PRO A 189 -2.56 15.07 -12.60
CA PRO A 189 -1.14 14.78 -12.55
C PRO A 189 -0.59 15.07 -11.15
N TRP A 190 0.34 14.22 -10.70
CA TRP A 190 1.05 14.41 -9.43
C TRP A 190 2.48 14.85 -9.72
N PHE A 191 2.86 16.00 -9.18
CA PHE A 191 4.23 16.51 -9.26
C PHE A 191 4.85 16.52 -7.88
N MET A 192 6.12 16.15 -7.80
CA MET A 192 6.91 16.24 -6.57
C MET A 192 7.90 17.38 -6.69
N VAL A 193 7.99 18.22 -5.66
CA VAL A 193 8.97 19.30 -5.58
C VAL A 193 10.15 18.82 -4.75
N VAL A 194 11.35 18.84 -5.34
CA VAL A 194 12.60 18.35 -4.74
C VAL A 194 13.65 19.47 -4.79
N GLY A 195 14.45 19.58 -3.75
CA GLY A 195 15.50 20.60 -3.65
C GLY A 195 16.06 20.70 -2.24
N SER A 196 17.21 21.34 -2.09
CA SER A 196 17.91 21.49 -0.81
C SER A 196 17.04 22.24 0.23
N PRO A 197 17.33 22.07 1.53
CA PRO A 197 16.73 22.90 2.56
C PRO A 197 16.96 24.38 2.26
N GLY A 198 15.90 25.20 2.34
CA GLY A 198 16.03 26.64 2.09
C GLY A 198 15.97 27.08 0.62
N ASP A 199 15.82 26.17 -0.36
CA ASP A 199 15.68 26.54 -1.79
C ASP A 199 14.36 27.26 -2.12
N GLY A 200 13.47 27.46 -1.15
CA GLY A 200 12.19 28.14 -1.39
C GLY A 200 11.13 27.28 -2.09
N LYS A 201 11.18 25.95 -1.93
CA LYS A 201 10.19 25.00 -2.50
C LYS A 201 8.74 25.37 -2.17
N THR A 202 8.43 25.50 -0.89
CA THR A 202 7.11 25.85 -0.40
C THR A 202 6.69 27.25 -0.87
N THR A 203 7.60 28.22 -0.82
CA THR A 203 7.34 29.59 -1.31
C THR A 203 7.05 29.60 -2.82
N ALA A 204 7.82 28.89 -3.63
CA ALA A 204 7.61 28.79 -5.07
C ALA A 204 6.26 28.13 -5.38
N LEU A 205 5.88 27.08 -4.65
CA LEU A 205 4.60 26.39 -4.79
C LEU A 205 3.40 27.30 -4.53
N LEU A 206 3.46 28.12 -3.49
CA LEU A 206 2.37 29.02 -3.12
C LEU A 206 2.23 30.20 -4.08
N ASN A 207 3.33 30.57 -4.76
CA ASN A 207 3.35 31.63 -5.76
C ASN A 207 3.17 31.10 -7.19
N THR A 208 2.63 29.89 -7.37
CA THR A 208 2.33 29.31 -8.70
C THR A 208 1.12 29.95 -9.38
N GLY A 209 0.31 30.72 -8.65
CA GLY A 209 -0.97 31.25 -9.16
C GLY A 209 -2.07 30.18 -9.28
N LEU A 210 -1.81 28.95 -8.84
CA LEU A 210 -2.80 27.87 -8.84
C LEU A 210 -3.89 28.13 -7.79
N GLN A 211 -5.10 27.64 -8.08
CA GLN A 211 -6.22 27.73 -7.16
C GLN A 211 -6.23 26.53 -6.20
N PHE A 212 -6.16 26.83 -4.91
CA PHE A 212 -6.20 25.83 -3.83
C PHE A 212 -7.62 25.79 -3.22
N PRO A 213 -8.40 24.73 -3.43
CA PRO A 213 -9.79 24.66 -2.96
C PRO A 213 -9.94 24.50 -1.44
N LEU A 214 -8.86 24.18 -0.69
CA LEU A 214 -8.92 24.02 0.77
C LEU A 214 -8.33 25.24 1.48
N ALA A 215 -9.20 26.00 2.16
CA ALA A 215 -8.80 27.13 3.00
C ALA A 215 -7.87 26.72 4.17
N GLU A 216 -8.09 25.52 4.74
CA GLU A 216 -7.25 25.00 5.84
C GLU A 216 -5.79 24.77 5.43
N GLN A 217 -5.53 24.45 4.15
CA GLN A 217 -4.16 24.30 3.64
C GLN A 217 -3.45 25.65 3.69
N MET A 218 -4.12 26.74 3.30
CA MET A 218 -3.56 28.10 3.38
C MET A 218 -3.32 28.56 4.83
N GLU A 219 -4.17 28.17 5.79
CA GLU A 219 -3.99 28.55 7.20
C GLU A 219 -2.77 27.86 7.85
N GLN A 220 -2.58 26.55 7.64
CA GLN A 220 -1.40 25.82 8.11
C GLN A 220 -0.10 26.38 7.52
N THR A 221 -0.17 26.87 6.29
CA THR A 221 0.96 27.47 5.57
C THR A 221 1.44 28.77 6.18
N SER A 222 0.51 29.65 6.59
CA SER A 222 0.89 30.92 7.21
C SER A 222 1.72 30.68 8.48
N ARG A 223 1.46 29.58 9.22
CA ARG A 223 2.27 29.18 10.38
C ARG A 223 3.64 28.63 10.00
N ILE A 224 3.74 27.83 8.94
CA ILE A 224 5.03 27.29 8.45
C ILE A 224 5.95 28.42 7.96
N LEU A 225 5.40 29.39 7.22
CA LEU A 225 6.16 30.51 6.68
C LEU A 225 6.50 31.60 7.70
N THR A 226 5.73 31.73 8.79
CA THR A 226 5.95 32.77 9.83
C THR A 226 6.89 32.33 10.95
N VAL A 227 7.18 31.04 11.10
CA VAL A 227 8.16 30.53 12.07
C VAL A 227 9.55 30.52 11.42
N PRO A 228 10.52 31.33 11.91
CA PRO A 228 11.90 31.25 11.45
C PRO A 228 12.46 29.84 11.71
N GLY A 229 12.86 29.13 10.65
CA GLY A 229 13.32 27.73 10.73
C GLY A 229 12.23 26.67 10.58
N GLY A 230 10.97 27.05 10.37
CA GLY A 230 9.85 26.14 10.08
C GLY A 230 9.93 25.55 8.67
N GLY A 231 10.73 24.51 8.48
CA GLY A 231 10.78 23.74 7.23
C GLY A 231 9.77 22.58 7.21
N THR A 232 9.37 22.13 6.02
CA THR A 232 8.59 20.89 5.85
C THR A 232 9.31 19.71 6.51
N LEU A 233 8.65 19.11 7.50
CA LEU A 233 9.23 18.02 8.30
C LEU A 233 9.22 16.68 7.60
N HIS A 234 8.27 16.36 6.72
CA HIS A 234 8.25 15.08 6.00
C HIS A 234 7.88 15.31 4.54
N CYS A 235 6.58 15.42 4.28
CA CYS A 235 6.05 15.86 3.00
C CYS A 235 4.68 16.50 3.23
N ASP A 236 4.40 17.57 2.49
CA ASP A 236 3.11 18.25 2.49
C ASP A 236 2.43 18.04 1.14
N TRP A 237 1.13 17.81 1.17
CA TRP A 237 0.34 17.54 -0.02
C TRP A 237 -0.56 18.73 -0.31
N TRP A 238 -0.39 19.31 -1.48
CA TRP A 238 -1.16 20.46 -1.93
C TRP A 238 -2.09 20.03 -3.06
N PHE A 239 -3.38 20.30 -2.89
CA PHE A 239 -4.39 19.97 -3.87
C PHE A 239 -4.78 21.23 -4.61
N THR A 240 -4.84 21.15 -5.94
CA THR A 240 -5.31 22.24 -6.78
C THR A 240 -6.34 21.70 -7.78
N ASN A 241 -6.92 22.59 -8.57
CA ASN A 241 -7.83 22.19 -9.63
C ASN A 241 -7.11 21.46 -10.78
N GLU A 242 -5.79 21.67 -10.93
CA GLU A 242 -5.01 21.22 -12.09
C GLU A 242 -3.98 20.13 -11.78
N ALA A 243 -3.48 20.07 -10.55
CA ALA A 243 -2.46 19.10 -10.14
C ALA A 243 -2.49 18.81 -8.63
N VAL A 244 -1.89 17.68 -8.25
CA VAL A 244 -1.48 17.41 -6.87
C VAL A 244 0.01 17.69 -6.77
N LEU A 245 0.41 18.58 -5.86
CA LEU A 245 1.79 18.97 -5.65
C LEU A 245 2.26 18.39 -4.31
N ILE A 246 3.33 17.61 -4.35
CA ILE A 246 3.93 17.00 -3.16
C ILE A 246 5.18 17.82 -2.83
N ASP A 247 5.09 18.65 -1.81
CA ASP A 247 6.24 19.36 -1.26
C ASP A 247 7.03 18.43 -0.34
N THR A 248 8.33 18.37 -0.51
CA THR A 248 9.18 17.40 0.20
C THR A 248 10.13 18.08 1.17
N ALA A 249 10.44 17.42 2.29
CA ALA A 249 11.48 17.90 3.20
C ALA A 249 12.83 18.03 2.46
N GLY A 250 13.55 19.12 2.71
CA GLY A 250 14.80 19.40 1.99
C GLY A 250 15.89 18.34 2.17
N ARG A 251 15.89 17.63 3.31
CA ARG A 251 16.83 16.52 3.59
C ARG A 251 16.69 15.34 2.62
N TYR A 252 15.55 15.18 1.96
CA TYR A 252 15.40 14.13 0.95
C TYR A 252 16.18 14.42 -0.34
N ALA A 253 16.60 15.67 -0.59
CA ALA A 253 17.37 16.01 -1.77
C ALA A 253 18.84 15.56 -1.69
N ARG A 254 19.40 15.36 -0.49
CA ARG A 254 20.82 15.06 -0.27
C ARG A 254 21.01 13.67 0.32
N HIS A 255 22.01 12.93 -0.15
CA HIS A 255 22.30 11.57 0.34
C HIS A 255 23.11 11.58 1.65
N ASP A 256 23.83 12.66 1.88
CA ASP A 256 24.69 12.86 3.03
C ASP A 256 24.58 14.33 3.44
N ASP A 257 23.92 14.58 4.56
CA ASP A 257 23.76 15.93 5.11
C ASP A 257 25.01 16.37 5.89
N GLY A 258 26.09 15.56 5.90
CA GLY A 258 27.26 15.76 6.76
C GLY A 258 26.95 15.56 8.25
N GLY A 259 25.76 15.03 8.55
CA GLY A 259 25.29 14.73 9.89
C GLY A 259 25.69 13.32 10.34
N GLU A 260 25.21 12.92 11.52
CA GLU A 260 25.45 11.57 12.04
C GLU A 260 24.99 10.49 11.03
N ALA A 261 25.80 9.44 10.86
CA ALA A 261 25.48 8.31 9.96
C ALA A 261 24.12 7.66 10.28
N SER A 262 23.72 7.71 11.55
CA SER A 262 22.39 7.30 12.03
C SER A 262 21.26 8.12 11.37
N ALA A 263 21.40 9.45 11.27
CA ALA A 263 20.42 10.34 10.66
C ALA A 263 20.32 10.13 9.14
N ALA A 264 21.44 9.94 8.45
CA ALA A 264 21.44 9.63 7.02
C ALA A 264 20.70 8.30 6.74
N GLN A 265 20.93 7.28 7.57
CA GLN A 265 20.22 6.00 7.46
C GLN A 265 18.72 6.14 7.77
N ARG A 266 18.34 6.96 8.77
CA ARG A 266 16.93 7.24 9.06
C ARG A 266 16.22 7.91 7.88
N ASN A 267 16.82 8.98 7.36
CA ASN A 267 16.29 9.73 6.22
C ASN A 267 16.14 8.85 4.97
N ALA A 268 17.12 7.99 4.69
CA ALA A 268 17.05 7.04 3.59
C ALA A 268 15.91 6.02 3.75
N GLY A 269 15.73 5.47 4.97
CA GLY A 269 14.65 4.54 5.27
C GLY A 269 13.26 5.18 5.14
N GLU A 270 13.11 6.40 5.66
CA GLU A 270 11.91 7.21 5.55
C GLU A 270 11.54 7.52 4.10
N TRP A 271 12.52 7.98 3.31
CA TRP A 271 12.39 8.28 1.89
C TRP A 271 11.95 7.05 1.08
N GLN A 272 12.63 5.92 1.26
CA GLN A 272 12.30 4.68 0.55
C GLN A 272 10.89 4.19 0.90
N GLY A 273 10.50 4.28 2.16
CA GLY A 273 9.12 3.94 2.56
C GLY A 273 8.09 4.89 1.97
N PHE A 274 8.37 6.19 1.90
CA PHE A 274 7.51 7.17 1.22
C PHE A 274 7.31 6.84 -0.27
N LEU A 275 8.38 6.56 -1.01
CA LEU A 275 8.29 6.15 -2.42
C LEU A 275 7.51 4.84 -2.58
N GLY A 276 7.71 3.88 -1.67
CA GLY A 276 6.92 2.66 -1.61
C GLY A 276 5.43 2.91 -1.42
N LEU A 277 5.05 3.92 -0.62
CA LEU A 277 3.66 4.31 -0.43
C LEU A 277 3.04 4.94 -1.68
N LEU A 278 3.78 5.79 -2.41
CA LEU A 278 3.33 6.33 -3.69
C LEU A 278 3.07 5.21 -4.69
N ARG A 279 4.01 4.28 -4.85
CA ARG A 279 3.89 3.12 -5.74
C ARG A 279 2.74 2.20 -5.35
N LYS A 280 2.51 1.98 -4.06
CA LYS A 280 1.40 1.16 -3.53
C LYS A 280 0.04 1.75 -3.87
N HIS A 281 -0.13 3.07 -3.73
CA HIS A 281 -1.43 3.72 -3.90
C HIS A 281 -1.72 4.03 -5.37
N ARG A 282 -0.72 4.46 -6.15
CA ARG A 282 -0.86 4.89 -7.54
C ARG A 282 0.12 4.15 -8.48
N PRO A 283 0.02 2.82 -8.63
CA PRO A 283 1.04 1.99 -9.29
C PRO A 283 1.26 2.28 -10.78
N GLY A 284 0.24 2.75 -11.51
CA GLY A 284 0.35 3.00 -12.96
C GLY A 284 1.09 4.30 -13.31
N ALA A 285 1.08 5.27 -12.39
CA ALA A 285 1.79 6.53 -12.54
C ALA A 285 2.04 7.10 -11.15
N PRO A 286 3.06 6.66 -10.39
CA PRO A 286 3.28 7.20 -9.05
C PRO A 286 3.51 8.72 -9.05
N LEU A 287 4.18 9.23 -10.08
CA LEU A 287 4.39 10.65 -10.37
C LEU A 287 4.23 10.92 -11.87
N ASN A 288 3.82 12.13 -12.22
CA ASN A 288 3.79 12.62 -13.61
C ASN A 288 4.99 13.51 -13.95
N GLY A 289 5.65 14.08 -12.94
CA GLY A 289 6.84 14.91 -13.12
C GLY A 289 7.48 15.26 -11.79
N VAL A 290 8.72 15.77 -11.85
CA VAL A 290 9.42 16.32 -10.70
C VAL A 290 9.80 17.77 -10.99
N ILE A 291 9.55 18.65 -10.04
CA ILE A 291 9.99 20.05 -10.05
C ILE A 291 11.25 20.13 -9.18
N LEU A 292 12.40 20.35 -9.80
CA LEU A 292 13.68 20.49 -9.11
C LEU A 292 13.94 21.99 -8.86
N THR A 293 14.03 22.40 -7.60
CA THR A 293 14.37 23.77 -7.24
C THR A 293 15.86 23.91 -6.98
N LEU A 294 16.46 25.00 -7.47
CA LEU A 294 17.85 25.38 -7.18
C LEU A 294 17.92 26.84 -6.74
N ASN A 295 18.52 27.09 -5.58
CA ASN A 295 18.81 28.46 -5.13
C ASN A 295 19.92 29.09 -5.97
N VAL A 296 19.64 30.23 -6.61
CA VAL A 296 20.65 30.94 -7.41
C VAL A 296 21.84 31.40 -6.57
N ALA A 297 21.62 31.77 -5.30
CA ALA A 297 22.69 32.27 -4.44
C ALA A 297 23.74 31.18 -4.20
N ASP A 298 23.31 29.94 -4.01
CA ASP A 298 24.19 28.78 -3.86
C ASP A 298 24.99 28.53 -5.15
N LEU A 299 24.34 28.65 -6.31
CA LEU A 299 24.99 28.51 -7.62
C LEU A 299 26.02 29.60 -7.92
N THR A 300 25.89 30.78 -7.32
CA THR A 300 26.85 31.88 -7.47
C THR A 300 27.95 31.87 -6.42
N ALA A 301 27.65 31.42 -5.20
CA ALA A 301 28.60 31.42 -4.08
C ALA A 301 29.54 30.22 -4.10
N GLN A 302 29.08 29.06 -4.56
CA GLN A 302 29.86 27.83 -4.59
C GLN A 302 30.95 27.84 -5.68
N SER A 303 32.07 27.21 -5.38
CA SER A 303 33.14 26.96 -6.35
C SER A 303 32.65 26.05 -7.50
N PRO A 304 33.33 26.04 -8.67
CA PRO A 304 32.97 25.12 -9.76
C PRO A 304 32.90 23.64 -9.32
N ALA A 305 33.80 23.20 -8.43
CA ALA A 305 33.83 21.83 -7.94
C ALA A 305 32.62 21.51 -7.04
N GLU A 306 32.27 22.39 -6.12
CA GLU A 306 31.10 22.24 -5.23
C GLU A 306 29.80 22.21 -6.04
N ARG A 307 29.66 23.06 -7.06
CA ARG A 307 28.49 23.06 -7.94
C ARG A 307 28.32 21.76 -8.70
N LEU A 308 29.43 21.22 -9.23
CA LEU A 308 29.43 19.91 -9.90
C LEU A 308 29.03 18.79 -8.94
N ALA A 309 29.55 18.80 -7.71
CA ALA A 309 29.19 17.82 -6.68
C ALA A 309 27.71 17.90 -6.30
N ALA A 310 27.17 19.11 -6.09
CA ALA A 310 25.76 19.34 -5.79
C ALA A 310 24.86 18.88 -6.94
N CYS A 311 25.20 19.20 -8.19
CA CYS A 311 24.47 18.74 -9.38
C CYS A 311 24.52 17.21 -9.50
N ALA A 312 25.67 16.58 -9.23
CA ALA A 312 25.82 15.14 -9.26
C ALA A 312 24.94 14.45 -8.20
N ALA A 313 24.88 15.01 -6.98
CA ALA A 313 24.02 14.51 -5.90
C ALA A 313 22.54 14.60 -6.25
N LEU A 314 22.07 15.74 -6.78
CA LEU A 314 20.68 15.89 -7.24
C LEU A 314 20.34 14.95 -8.39
N ARG A 315 21.27 14.75 -9.33
CA ARG A 315 21.10 13.79 -10.43
C ARG A 315 21.00 12.36 -9.91
N ALA A 316 21.83 11.98 -8.93
CA ALA A 316 21.76 10.67 -8.28
C ALA A 316 20.40 10.48 -7.59
N ARG A 317 19.90 11.50 -6.89
CA ARG A 317 18.58 11.48 -6.25
C ARG A 317 17.44 11.31 -7.26
N LEU A 318 17.49 11.99 -8.40
CA LEU A 318 16.52 11.82 -9.48
C LEU A 318 16.60 10.43 -10.14
N ALA A 319 17.80 9.84 -10.23
CA ALA A 319 17.99 8.49 -10.72
C ALA A 319 17.34 7.46 -9.77
N GLU A 320 17.61 7.58 -8.47
CA GLU A 320 17.00 6.74 -7.43
C GLU A 320 15.46 6.85 -7.46
N LEU A 321 14.90 8.06 -7.59
CA LEU A 321 13.45 8.25 -7.74
C LEU A 321 12.86 7.46 -8.91
N ARG A 322 13.50 7.53 -10.08
CA ARG A 322 13.06 6.81 -11.29
C ARG A 322 13.18 5.31 -11.12
N GLU A 323 14.26 4.84 -10.49
CA GLU A 323 14.50 3.42 -10.23
C GLU A 323 13.48 2.85 -9.24
N THR A 324 13.30 3.47 -8.07
CA THR A 324 12.38 2.98 -7.03
C THR A 324 10.92 3.00 -7.50
N LEU A 325 10.51 4.05 -8.21
CA LEU A 325 9.15 4.16 -8.74
C LEU A 325 8.92 3.31 -10.00
N GLY A 326 9.99 2.90 -10.70
CA GLY A 326 9.93 2.10 -11.91
C GLY A 326 9.35 2.84 -13.12
N ILE A 327 9.43 4.17 -13.13
CA ILE A 327 8.88 5.01 -14.21
C ILE A 327 9.88 6.10 -14.61
N ARG A 328 9.80 6.53 -15.87
CA ARG A 328 10.45 7.75 -16.34
C ARG A 328 9.45 8.89 -16.30
N PHE A 329 9.91 10.06 -15.87
CA PHE A 329 9.10 11.28 -15.81
C PHE A 329 9.95 12.49 -16.21
N PRO A 330 9.33 13.55 -16.76
CA PRO A 330 9.99 14.83 -17.00
C PRO A 330 10.44 15.48 -15.69
N VAL A 331 11.56 16.20 -15.76
CA VAL A 331 12.10 17.01 -14.65
C VAL A 331 12.08 18.47 -15.09
N TYR A 332 11.41 19.32 -14.32
CA TYR A 332 11.30 20.75 -14.54
C TYR A 332 12.24 21.46 -13.59
N LEU A 333 13.20 22.22 -14.11
CA LEU A 333 14.13 22.96 -13.28
C LEU A 333 13.60 24.36 -13.01
N VAL A 334 13.54 24.74 -11.73
CA VAL A 334 13.14 26.08 -11.28
C VAL A 334 14.31 26.68 -10.52
N VAL A 335 14.88 27.76 -11.06
CA VAL A 335 15.90 28.53 -10.36
C VAL A 335 15.18 29.56 -9.47
N THR A 336 15.33 29.39 -8.16
CA THR A 336 14.66 30.20 -7.16
C THR A 336 15.58 31.30 -6.64
N LYS A 337 14.98 32.27 -5.95
CA LYS A 337 15.67 33.40 -5.31
C LYS A 337 16.50 34.26 -6.28
N MET A 338 16.02 34.40 -7.52
CA MET A 338 16.66 35.21 -8.56
C MET A 338 16.92 36.66 -8.12
N ASP A 339 16.12 37.16 -7.18
CA ASP A 339 16.28 38.46 -6.52
C ASP A 339 17.60 38.63 -5.76
N LEU A 340 18.28 37.53 -5.40
CA LEU A 340 19.59 37.56 -4.76
C LEU A 340 20.75 37.74 -5.75
N LEU A 341 20.50 37.79 -7.06
CA LEU A 341 21.53 38.08 -8.04
C LEU A 341 22.00 39.54 -7.93
N PRO A 342 23.32 39.80 -7.95
CA PRO A 342 23.83 41.16 -8.05
C PRO A 342 23.25 41.89 -9.27
N GLY A 343 22.67 43.07 -9.07
CA GLY A 343 22.07 43.87 -10.14
C GLY A 343 20.61 43.52 -10.49
N PHE A 344 20.00 42.53 -9.83
CA PHE A 344 18.60 42.15 -10.12
C PHE A 344 17.64 43.32 -9.87
N SER A 345 17.70 43.92 -8.68
CA SER A 345 16.81 45.03 -8.31
C SER A 345 16.98 46.22 -9.24
N GLU A 346 18.23 46.55 -9.61
CA GLU A 346 18.57 47.64 -10.51
C GLU A 346 18.00 47.41 -11.91
N TYR A 347 18.14 46.19 -12.45
CA TYR A 347 17.59 45.81 -13.76
C TYR A 347 16.07 45.93 -13.76
N PHE A 348 15.39 45.27 -12.82
CA PHE A 348 13.92 45.23 -12.80
C PHE A 348 13.28 46.58 -12.44
N ARG A 349 13.99 47.47 -11.73
CA ARG A 349 13.50 48.84 -11.46
C ARG A 349 13.20 49.62 -12.74
N THR A 350 13.93 49.35 -13.84
CA THR A 350 13.73 50.01 -15.13
C THR A 350 12.52 49.48 -15.92
N LEU A 351 12.02 48.30 -15.57
CA LEU A 351 10.87 47.67 -16.23
C LEU A 351 9.54 48.21 -15.66
N THR A 352 8.54 48.39 -16.52
CA THR A 352 7.15 48.69 -16.13
C THR A 352 6.49 47.47 -15.47
N SER A 353 5.40 47.67 -14.74
CA SER A 353 4.64 46.56 -14.11
C SER A 353 4.23 45.48 -15.10
N HIS A 354 3.84 45.86 -16.32
CA HIS A 354 3.51 44.93 -17.39
C HIS A 354 4.72 44.09 -17.84
N LEU A 355 5.89 44.71 -18.01
CA LEU A 355 7.12 44.01 -18.40
C LEU A 355 7.68 43.11 -17.28
N ARG A 356 7.34 43.36 -16.02
CA ARG A 356 7.69 42.48 -14.89
C ARG A 356 6.76 41.27 -14.76
N ALA A 357 5.58 41.30 -15.38
CA ALA A 357 4.57 40.25 -15.31
C ALA A 357 4.61 39.25 -16.47
N GLN A 358 5.44 39.53 -17.49
CA GLN A 358 5.78 38.61 -18.58
C GLN A 358 7.01 37.78 -18.20
#